data_AF-A0AAD9D546-F1
#
_entry.id   AF-A0AAD9D546-F1
#
_cell.length_a   1.000
_cell.length_b   1.000
_cell.length_c   1.000
_cell.angle_alpha   90.00
_cell.angle_beta   90.00
_cell.angle_gamma   90.00
#
_symmetry.space_group_name_H-M   'P 1'
#
loop_
_entity.id
_entity.type
_entity.pdbx_description
1 polymer ?
#
loop_
_entity_poly.entity_id
_entity_poly.type
_entity_poly.pdbx_seq_one_letter_code
_entity_poly.pdbx_strand_id
1 'polypeptide(L)'
;MVVSLPWTDHAGNAGHYTGEVNTLIQPHGSGAIQYDCGTVVKGSWNNGNPTARTSPVVEKEVIKKAVAVEAAKTDGAAATASGNAPTSRKKGDEKKSSSKPSNLPTKTKSSRKKSRGHSNNMAMEDKLSTTNATKSTSLTQPTAQPSLDRLSELDGPPNFDLVDTLNSTKYQIIESNPTKALQLIHQLRIHDFAWILRSSREWTYAIIADFPVESGEEVSIRFVIDKFGSTKTLKMKHWAKCIRLVDKSH
;
A
#
# COMPACT_ATOMS: atom_id res chain seq x y z
N MET A 1 -0.34 -12.04 -2.45
CA MET A 1 0.80 -12.21 -1.52
C MET A 1 1.63 -10.94 -1.54
N VAL A 2 2.05 -10.45 -0.38
CA VAL A 2 2.99 -9.33 -0.21
C VAL A 2 4.36 -9.85 0.21
N VAL A 3 5.40 -9.11 -0.12
CA VAL A 3 6.78 -9.39 0.29
C VAL A 3 7.27 -8.19 1.10
N SER A 4 7.78 -8.43 2.31
CA SER A 4 8.39 -7.42 3.18
C SER A 4 7.47 -6.24 3.56
N LEU A 5 6.20 -6.50 3.88
CA LEU A 5 5.25 -5.50 4.40
C LEU A 5 5.64 -5.09 5.85
N PRO A 6 5.99 -3.82 6.14
CA PRO A 6 6.22 -3.38 7.51
C PRO A 6 4.93 -3.53 8.35
N TRP A 7 5.03 -4.22 9.48
CA TRP A 7 3.90 -4.51 10.35
C TRP A 7 4.30 -4.45 11.83
N THR A 8 3.40 -3.96 12.67
CA THR A 8 3.53 -3.97 14.13
C THR A 8 2.40 -4.79 14.71
N ASP A 9 2.73 -5.84 15.46
CA ASP A 9 1.72 -6.66 16.12
C ASP A 9 1.04 -5.92 17.29
N HIS A 10 0.00 -6.53 17.87
CA HIS A 10 -0.73 -5.95 19.00
C HIS A 10 0.12 -5.80 20.28
N ALA A 11 1.27 -6.47 20.36
CA ALA A 11 2.21 -6.34 21.47
C ALA A 11 3.23 -5.21 21.23
N GLY A 12 3.17 -4.52 20.09
CA GLY A 12 4.07 -3.42 19.74
C GLY A 12 5.38 -3.88 19.10
N ASN A 13 5.53 -5.17 18.77
CA ASN A 13 6.73 -5.66 18.11
C ASN A 13 6.64 -5.37 16.61
N ALA A 14 7.61 -4.62 16.09
CA ALA A 14 7.73 -4.31 14.67
C ALA A 14 8.52 -5.39 13.92
N GLY A 15 8.16 -5.58 12.66
CA GLY A 15 8.81 -6.52 11.76
C GLY A 15 8.32 -6.39 10.32
N HIS A 16 8.80 -7.31 9.48
CA HIS A 16 8.50 -7.36 8.06
C HIS A 16 7.72 -8.65 7.75
N TYR A 17 6.48 -8.50 7.32
CA TYR A 17 5.57 -9.58 6.98
C TYR A 17 5.66 -9.97 5.50
N THR A 18 5.70 -11.26 5.24
CA THR A 18 5.64 -11.84 3.89
C THR A 18 4.56 -12.92 3.88
N GLY A 19 3.55 -12.77 3.02
CA GLY A 19 2.40 -13.69 3.00
C GLY A 19 1.14 -13.10 2.40
N GLU A 20 0.01 -13.70 2.71
CA GLU A 20 -1.30 -13.20 2.32
C GLU A 20 -1.72 -12.00 3.19
N VAL A 21 -2.54 -11.10 2.64
CA VAL A 21 -3.11 -9.95 3.36
C VAL A 21 -4.57 -9.81 2.99
N ASN A 22 -5.37 -9.24 3.89
CA ASN A 22 -6.78 -8.93 3.63
C ASN A 22 -6.94 -7.60 2.85
N THR A 23 -8.19 -7.19 2.59
CA THR A 23 -8.54 -5.95 1.88
C THR A 23 -8.15 -4.66 2.60
N LEU A 24 -7.74 -4.76 3.87
CA LEU A 24 -7.23 -3.66 4.69
C LEU A 24 -5.70 -3.64 4.75
N ILE A 25 -5.02 -4.46 3.95
CA ILE A 25 -3.54 -4.59 3.95
C ILE A 25 -3.02 -5.06 5.32
N GLN A 26 -3.80 -5.88 6.03
CA GLN A 26 -3.38 -6.52 7.27
C GLN A 26 -2.94 -7.95 6.98
N PRO A 27 -1.88 -8.46 7.63
CA PRO A 27 -1.51 -9.88 7.61
C PRO A 27 -2.72 -10.79 7.83
N HIS A 28 -2.99 -11.67 6.88
CA HIS A 28 -4.13 -12.59 6.91
C HIS A 28 -3.78 -13.88 6.12
N GLY A 29 -4.41 -15.01 6.40
CA GLY A 29 -4.13 -16.25 5.67
C GLY A 29 -2.77 -16.83 6.02
N SER A 30 -2.01 -17.36 5.06
CA SER A 30 -0.69 -17.95 5.33
C SER A 30 0.45 -16.94 5.17
N GLY A 31 1.38 -16.90 6.13
CA GLY A 31 2.54 -16.00 6.05
C GLY A 31 3.56 -16.13 7.18
N ALA A 32 4.56 -15.26 7.13
CA ALA A 32 5.63 -15.16 8.09
C ALA A 32 5.96 -13.70 8.39
N ILE A 33 6.16 -13.35 9.66
CA ILE A 33 6.76 -12.07 10.04
C ILE A 33 8.18 -12.31 10.54
N GLN A 34 9.12 -11.48 10.08
CA GLN A 34 10.47 -11.38 10.66
C GLN A 34 10.51 -10.12 11.51
N TYR A 35 10.54 -10.28 12.82
CA TYR A 35 10.66 -9.17 13.76
C TYR A 35 12.07 -8.59 13.75
N ASP A 36 12.20 -7.33 14.15
CA ASP A 36 13.49 -6.62 14.22
C ASP A 36 14.47 -7.27 15.22
N CYS A 37 13.96 -8.05 16.19
CA CYS A 37 14.78 -8.86 17.09
C CYS A 37 15.34 -10.15 16.46
N GLY A 38 15.13 -10.36 15.15
CA GLY A 38 15.55 -11.57 14.41
C GLY A 38 14.62 -12.77 14.57
N THR A 39 13.59 -12.67 15.42
CA THR A 39 12.61 -13.75 15.58
C THR A 39 11.72 -13.85 14.36
N VAL A 40 11.56 -15.06 13.80
CA VAL A 40 10.65 -15.30 12.69
C VAL A 40 9.45 -16.10 13.18
N VAL A 41 8.25 -15.54 13.01
CA VAL A 41 7.00 -16.24 13.33
C VAL A 41 6.28 -16.58 12.03
N LYS A 42 6.20 -17.88 11.74
CA LYS A 42 5.49 -18.45 10.59
C LYS A 42 4.16 -19.05 11.05
N GLY A 43 3.11 -18.88 10.26
CA GLY A 43 1.82 -19.52 10.55
C GLY A 43 0.65 -18.93 9.78
N SER A 44 -0.54 -19.24 10.28
CA SER A 44 -1.78 -18.59 9.84
C SER A 44 -1.96 -17.26 10.57
N TRP A 45 -2.45 -16.26 9.85
CA TRP A 45 -2.67 -14.89 10.29
C TRP A 45 -4.14 -14.53 10.12
N ASN A 46 -4.69 -13.78 11.07
CA ASN A 46 -6.05 -13.27 10.99
C ASN A 46 -6.07 -11.81 11.46
N ASN A 47 -6.25 -10.90 10.50
CA ASN A 47 -6.39 -9.45 10.74
C ASN A 47 -5.23 -8.90 11.59
N GLY A 48 -4.01 -9.23 11.19
CA GLY A 48 -2.78 -8.76 11.83
C GLY A 48 -2.28 -9.61 12.99
N ASN A 49 -2.98 -10.69 13.36
CA ASN A 49 -2.63 -11.52 14.51
C ASN A 49 -2.35 -12.97 14.10
N PRO A 50 -1.26 -13.59 14.59
CA PRO A 50 -1.01 -15.01 14.35
C PRO A 50 -2.07 -15.87 15.06
N THR A 51 -2.73 -16.76 14.31
CA THR A 51 -3.89 -17.55 14.77
C THR A 51 -3.48 -18.77 15.59
N ALA A 52 -2.28 -19.31 15.36
CA ALA A 52 -1.68 -20.33 16.18
C ALA A 52 -0.34 -19.82 16.69
N ARG A 53 -0.10 -19.95 17.99
CA ARG A 53 1.27 -19.90 18.52
C ARG A 53 1.97 -21.14 18.02
N THR A 54 2.52 -21.10 16.81
CA THR A 54 3.60 -22.00 16.45
C THR A 54 4.67 -21.71 17.49
N SER A 55 4.87 -22.63 18.44
CA SER A 55 5.90 -22.50 19.46
C SER A 55 7.16 -22.04 18.76
N PRO A 56 7.83 -20.97 19.24
CA PRO A 56 9.02 -20.46 18.58
C PRO A 56 9.96 -21.64 18.44
N VAL A 57 10.18 -22.09 17.20
CA VAL A 57 11.28 -22.98 16.90
C VAL A 57 12.48 -22.07 17.06
N VAL A 58 12.95 -21.96 18.29
CA VAL A 58 14.25 -21.39 18.58
C VAL A 58 15.20 -22.40 17.96
N GLU A 59 15.48 -22.20 16.68
CA GLU A 59 16.54 -22.86 15.96
C GLU A 59 17.82 -22.31 16.59
N LYS A 60 18.15 -22.85 17.77
CA LYS A 60 19.46 -22.68 18.39
C LYS A 60 20.42 -23.37 17.44
N GLU A 61 20.93 -22.63 16.47
CA GLU A 61 22.14 -23.02 15.78
C GLU A 61 23.20 -23.26 16.85
N VAL A 62 23.49 -24.55 17.05
CA VAL A 62 24.59 -25.05 17.85
C VAL A 62 25.86 -24.70 17.08
N ILE A 63 26.35 -23.47 17.22
CA ILE A 63 27.72 -23.12 16.85
C ILE A 63 28.62 -23.72 17.93
N LYS A 64 28.88 -25.03 17.83
CA LYS A 64 30.02 -25.68 18.46
C LYS A 64 31.23 -25.49 17.55
N LYS A 65 32.02 -24.45 17.77
CA LYS A 65 33.47 -24.52 17.52
C LYS A 65 34.22 -23.89 18.69
N ALA A 66 34.86 -24.79 19.43
CA ALA A 66 35.81 -24.52 20.47
C ALA A 66 37.11 -23.97 19.87
N VAL A 67 37.64 -22.89 20.44
CA VAL A 67 39.08 -22.71 20.69
C VAL A 67 39.20 -21.96 22.01
N ALA A 68 39.69 -22.66 23.03
CA ALA A 68 40.14 -22.09 24.29
C ALA A 68 41.60 -21.66 24.13
N VAL A 69 41.95 -20.45 24.57
CA VAL A 69 43.17 -20.16 25.35
C VAL A 69 42.89 -18.92 26.23
N GLU A 70 43.11 -19.13 27.53
CA GLU A 70 43.48 -18.23 28.64
C GLU A 70 44.07 -16.85 28.30
N ALA A 71 44.17 -15.85 29.17
CA ALA A 71 43.68 -15.49 30.51
C ALA A 71 44.23 -14.07 30.73
N ALA A 72 43.49 -13.17 31.37
CA ALA A 72 44.08 -12.08 32.17
C ALA A 72 43.02 -11.36 33.01
N LYS A 73 43.18 -11.60 34.30
CA LYS A 73 42.70 -10.89 35.48
C LYS A 73 42.93 -9.37 35.40
N THR A 74 41.98 -8.55 35.84
CA THR A 74 42.25 -7.43 36.76
C THR A 74 40.99 -7.02 37.51
N ASP A 75 41.12 -7.05 38.83
CA ASP A 75 40.23 -6.53 39.86
C ASP A 75 40.09 -4.99 39.79
N GLY A 76 38.98 -4.46 40.27
CA GLY A 76 38.79 -3.01 40.42
C GLY A 76 37.43 -2.62 40.98
N ALA A 77 37.30 -2.73 42.31
CA ALA A 77 36.14 -2.33 43.09
C ALA A 77 35.95 -0.79 43.17
N ALA A 78 34.69 -0.34 43.30
CA ALA A 78 34.16 0.38 44.47
C ALA A 78 32.92 1.24 44.15
N ALA A 79 31.89 1.06 44.98
CA ALA A 79 30.91 2.02 45.55
C ALA A 79 30.58 3.32 44.75
N THR A 80 29.33 3.79 44.70
CA THR A 80 28.67 4.39 45.87
C THR A 80 27.18 4.69 45.61
N ALA A 81 26.42 4.45 46.68
CA ALA A 81 25.08 4.80 47.12
C ALA A 81 24.18 5.90 46.47
N SER A 82 22.88 5.68 46.72
CA SER A 82 21.82 6.66 47.04
C SER A 82 21.33 7.56 45.89
N GLY A 83 20.06 7.83 45.67
CA GLY A 83 18.84 7.72 46.47
C GLY A 83 17.75 8.59 45.82
N ASN A 84 16.55 8.56 46.39
CA ASN A 84 15.42 9.49 46.20
C ASN A 84 14.41 9.21 45.06
N ALA A 85 13.38 8.43 45.43
CA ALA A 85 12.00 8.85 45.71
C ALA A 85 11.20 9.74 44.72
N PRO A 86 9.86 9.53 44.65
CA PRO A 86 8.96 10.15 43.67
C PRO A 86 8.29 11.44 44.18
N THR A 87 8.10 12.42 43.30
CA THR A 87 7.25 13.61 43.51
C THR A 87 6.39 13.81 42.26
N SER A 88 5.09 13.50 42.32
CA SER A 88 3.99 14.37 42.73
C SER A 88 3.57 15.43 41.68
N ARG A 89 2.29 15.30 41.29
CA ARG A 89 1.31 16.38 41.06
C ARG A 89 1.69 17.50 40.09
N LYS A 90 0.98 17.53 38.95
CA LYS A 90 0.42 18.81 38.45
C LYS A 90 -1.01 18.61 37.94
N LYS A 91 -1.95 18.87 38.85
CA LYS A 91 -3.31 19.33 38.54
C LYS A 91 -3.17 20.72 37.90
N GLY A 92 -3.75 20.90 36.72
CA GLY A 92 -3.96 22.21 36.10
C GLY A 92 -5.46 22.36 35.86
N ASP A 93 -6.12 23.03 36.81
CA ASP A 93 -7.49 23.49 36.71
C ASP A 93 -7.64 24.60 35.65
N GLU A 94 -8.84 24.62 35.08
CA GLU A 94 -9.61 25.79 34.64
C GLU A 94 -8.94 26.89 33.80
N LYS A 95 -9.47 27.08 32.59
CA LYS A 95 -10.11 28.37 32.24
C LYS A 95 -11.19 28.22 31.18
N LYS A 96 -12.43 28.40 31.63
CA LYS A 96 -13.55 28.99 30.89
C LYS A 96 -13.07 30.20 30.08
N SER A 97 -13.39 30.24 28.80
CA SER A 97 -13.72 31.49 28.10
C SER A 97 -14.82 31.23 27.09
N SER A 98 -16.02 31.51 27.56
CA SER A 98 -17.20 31.80 26.77
C SER A 98 -16.98 33.05 25.92
N SER A 99 -17.14 32.93 24.61
CA SER A 99 -17.49 34.07 23.76
C SER A 99 -18.42 33.61 22.63
N LYS A 100 -19.73 33.75 22.89
CA LYS A 100 -20.73 34.07 21.86
C LYS A 100 -20.40 35.46 21.31
N PRO A 101 -20.56 35.67 19.99
CA PRO A 101 -21.65 36.51 19.49
C PRO A 101 -22.36 35.82 18.31
N SER A 102 -23.68 35.63 18.33
CA SER A 102 -24.71 36.55 17.81
C SER A 102 -24.66 36.78 16.29
N ASN A 103 -25.72 36.28 15.63
CA ASN A 103 -26.42 36.86 14.48
C ASN A 103 -25.66 37.01 13.14
N LEU A 104 -26.07 36.27 12.10
CA LEU A 104 -27.07 36.75 11.13
C LEU A 104 -27.36 35.69 10.04
N PRO A 105 -28.63 35.55 9.59
CA PRO A 105 -29.01 34.69 8.48
C PRO A 105 -29.02 35.48 7.16
N THR A 106 -28.14 35.17 6.22
CA THR A 106 -28.28 35.64 4.83
C THR A 106 -28.99 34.58 4.00
N LYS A 107 -30.31 34.77 3.89
CA LYS A 107 -31.13 34.20 2.83
C LYS A 107 -30.69 34.82 1.50
N THR A 108 -29.98 34.06 0.66
CA THR A 108 -29.92 34.34 -0.78
C THR A 108 -30.89 33.42 -1.50
N LYS A 109 -32.11 33.92 -1.68
CA LYS A 109 -33.02 33.47 -2.74
C LYS A 109 -32.43 33.92 -4.07
N SER A 110 -32.13 32.98 -4.96
CA SER A 110 -32.01 33.20 -6.41
C SER A 110 -31.78 31.84 -7.06
N SER A 111 -32.38 31.46 -8.17
CA SER A 111 -33.58 31.85 -8.89
C SER A 111 -33.84 30.67 -9.83
N ARG A 112 -35.12 30.46 -10.17
CA ARG A 112 -35.52 29.48 -11.18
C ARG A 112 -34.79 29.76 -12.50
N LYS A 113 -34.26 28.73 -13.14
CA LYS A 113 -34.42 28.61 -14.60
C LYS A 113 -34.62 27.15 -15.01
N LYS A 114 -35.90 26.83 -15.21
CA LYS A 114 -36.36 25.76 -16.10
C LYS A 114 -35.97 26.12 -17.54
N SER A 115 -35.27 25.22 -18.21
CA SER A 115 -35.33 24.98 -19.66
C SER A 115 -35.15 23.48 -19.82
N ARG A 116 -36.20 22.65 -19.94
CA ARG A 116 -37.20 22.56 -21.02
C ARG A 116 -36.54 22.34 -22.38
N GLY A 117 -36.31 21.05 -22.67
CA GLY A 117 -36.44 20.42 -23.99
C GLY A 117 -35.34 20.71 -25.02
N HIS A 118 -34.66 19.65 -25.47
CA HIS A 118 -34.92 19.09 -26.79
C HIS A 118 -34.40 17.64 -26.80
N SER A 119 -35.34 16.69 -26.90
CA SER A 119 -35.10 15.41 -27.52
C SER A 119 -34.60 15.65 -28.94
N ASN A 120 -33.62 14.88 -29.39
CA ASN A 120 -33.56 14.41 -30.76
C ASN A 120 -32.82 13.08 -30.78
N ASN A 121 -33.61 12.04 -30.97
CA ASN A 121 -33.16 10.77 -31.53
C ASN A 121 -32.59 11.05 -32.93
N MET A 122 -31.35 10.65 -33.19
CA MET A 122 -30.97 10.19 -34.52
C MET A 122 -30.26 8.85 -34.35
N ALA A 123 -31.06 7.80 -34.56
CA ALA A 123 -30.55 6.52 -34.96
C ALA A 123 -29.90 6.68 -36.35
N MET A 124 -28.61 6.40 -36.43
CA MET A 124 -27.99 5.93 -37.66
C MET A 124 -27.44 4.55 -37.35
N GLU A 125 -28.26 3.55 -37.65
CA GLU A 125 -27.76 2.24 -38.04
C GLU A 125 -27.04 2.43 -39.36
N ASP A 126 -25.72 2.26 -39.37
CA ASP A 126 -25.03 1.86 -40.58
C ASP A 126 -24.23 0.60 -40.31
N LYS A 127 -24.66 -0.42 -41.04
CA LYS A 127 -24.03 -1.71 -41.22
C LYS A 127 -22.63 -1.48 -41.78
N LEU A 128 -21.62 -2.09 -41.17
CA LEU A 128 -20.45 -2.56 -41.90
C LEU A 128 -19.85 -3.76 -41.19
N SER A 129 -20.20 -4.92 -41.73
CA SER A 129 -19.48 -6.17 -41.60
C SER A 129 -18.02 -5.94 -41.98
N THR A 130 -17.07 -6.26 -41.10
CA THR A 130 -15.71 -6.60 -41.53
C THR A 130 -15.18 -7.67 -40.60
N THR A 131 -15.38 -8.90 -41.06
CA THR A 131 -14.64 -10.10 -40.69
C THR A 131 -13.14 -9.83 -40.83
N ASN A 132 -12.37 -9.92 -39.75
CA ASN A 132 -10.94 -10.15 -39.86
C ASN A 132 -10.51 -11.29 -38.94
N ALA A 133 -10.15 -12.36 -39.65
CA ALA A 133 -9.56 -13.61 -39.26
C ALA A 133 -8.70 -13.59 -37.99
N THR A 134 -9.11 -14.44 -37.07
CA THR A 134 -8.31 -15.11 -36.06
C THR A 134 -7.04 -15.69 -36.68
N LYS A 135 -5.88 -15.09 -36.39
CA LYS A 135 -4.58 -15.71 -36.61
C LYS A 135 -4.04 -16.18 -35.26
N SER A 136 -4.36 -17.41 -34.91
CA SER A 136 -3.81 -18.13 -33.76
C SER A 136 -2.33 -18.39 -34.01
N THR A 137 -1.48 -17.51 -33.47
CA THR A 137 -0.05 -17.78 -33.36
C THR A 137 0.17 -18.65 -32.13
N SER A 138 0.40 -19.94 -32.36
CA SER A 138 0.84 -20.89 -31.35
C SER A 138 2.20 -20.45 -30.79
N LEU A 139 2.18 -19.88 -29.58
CA LEU A 139 3.37 -19.61 -28.79
C LEU A 139 3.90 -20.93 -28.22
N THR A 140 5.07 -21.31 -28.72
CA THR A 140 5.93 -22.37 -28.19
C THR A 140 6.18 -22.11 -26.70
N GLN A 141 5.66 -22.99 -25.85
CA GLN A 141 5.83 -22.96 -24.40
C GLN A 141 7.28 -23.32 -24.04
N PRO A 142 8.05 -22.42 -23.41
CA PRO A 142 9.40 -22.74 -22.96
C PRO A 142 9.32 -23.73 -21.79
N THR A 143 10.16 -24.74 -21.87
CA THR A 143 10.39 -25.80 -20.90
C THR A 143 10.50 -25.26 -19.48
N ALA A 144 9.72 -25.85 -18.57
CA ALA A 144 9.74 -25.58 -17.15
C ALA A 144 11.13 -25.89 -16.55
N GLN A 145 11.91 -24.85 -16.28
CA GLN A 145 13.10 -24.93 -15.43
C GLN A 145 12.78 -24.35 -14.04
N PRO A 146 13.37 -24.92 -12.97
CA PRO A 146 13.05 -24.61 -11.59
C PRO A 146 13.35 -23.14 -11.23
N SER A 147 12.38 -22.52 -10.56
CA SER A 147 12.10 -21.09 -10.46
C SER A 147 12.92 -20.30 -9.43
N LEU A 148 14.16 -20.71 -9.11
CA LEU A 148 14.95 -20.04 -8.06
C LEU A 148 16.01 -19.06 -8.58
N ASP A 149 16.49 -19.21 -9.82
CA ASP A 149 17.46 -18.27 -10.41
C ASP A 149 16.82 -17.01 -11.02
N ARG A 150 15.49 -16.89 -10.99
CA ARG A 150 14.75 -15.71 -11.48
C ARG A 150 14.57 -14.61 -10.43
N LEU A 151 15.08 -14.79 -9.22
CA LEU A 151 15.03 -13.79 -8.15
C LEU A 151 16.24 -12.84 -8.17
N SER A 152 17.28 -13.15 -8.93
CA SER A 152 18.53 -12.39 -9.03
C SER A 152 18.52 -11.29 -10.11
N GLU A 153 17.56 -11.36 -11.03
CA GLU A 153 17.30 -10.34 -12.07
C GLU A 153 16.25 -9.31 -11.60
N LEU A 154 15.79 -9.43 -10.33
CA LEU A 154 15.22 -8.31 -9.60
C LEU A 154 16.37 -7.42 -9.11
N ASP A 155 16.96 -6.66 -10.03
CA ASP A 155 17.28 -5.28 -9.63
C ASP A 155 15.89 -4.69 -9.38
N GLY A 156 15.49 -4.70 -8.11
CA GLY A 156 14.10 -4.45 -7.71
C GLY A 156 13.63 -3.15 -8.35
N PRO A 157 12.31 -3.01 -8.63
CA PRO A 157 11.79 -1.73 -9.10
C PRO A 157 12.38 -0.63 -8.22
N PRO A 158 12.81 0.51 -8.80
CA PRO A 158 13.47 1.60 -8.08
C PRO A 158 12.83 1.78 -6.71
N ASN A 159 13.66 1.80 -5.66
CA ASN A 159 13.28 1.87 -4.25
C ASN A 159 12.44 3.13 -3.96
N PHE A 160 11.18 3.11 -4.38
CA PHE A 160 10.19 4.13 -4.12
C PHE A 160 9.42 3.72 -2.89
N ASP A 161 9.44 4.58 -1.88
CA ASP A 161 8.58 4.45 -0.73
C ASP A 161 7.19 5.01 -1.05
N LEU A 162 6.18 4.54 -0.31
CA LEU A 162 4.86 5.17 -0.36
C LEU A 162 4.99 6.65 -0.01
N VAL A 163 4.24 7.51 -0.71
CA VAL A 163 4.29 8.99 -0.66
C VAL A 163 5.38 9.62 -1.54
N ASP A 164 6.33 8.86 -2.06
CA ASP A 164 7.38 9.44 -2.90
C ASP A 164 6.79 10.24 -4.05
N THR A 165 7.26 11.49 -4.18
CA THR A 165 6.86 12.39 -5.26
C THR A 165 7.72 12.11 -6.47
N LEU A 166 7.08 12.02 -7.63
CA LEU A 166 7.80 11.79 -8.87
C LEU A 166 8.61 13.04 -9.28
N ASN A 167 9.93 12.89 -9.30
CA ASN A 167 10.83 13.93 -9.80
C ASN A 167 11.15 13.78 -11.30
N SER A 168 10.88 12.60 -11.89
CA SER A 168 11.22 12.29 -13.28
C SER A 168 10.13 11.43 -13.96
N THR A 169 9.71 11.82 -15.16
CA THR A 169 8.73 11.08 -15.97
C THR A 169 9.25 9.73 -16.46
N LYS A 170 10.54 9.43 -16.29
CA LYS A 170 11.18 8.19 -16.73
C LYS A 170 10.54 6.92 -16.14
N TYR A 171 9.97 7.01 -14.94
CA TYR A 171 9.35 5.86 -14.25
C TYR A 171 7.84 5.76 -14.46
N GLN A 172 7.29 6.51 -15.43
CA GLN A 172 5.87 6.58 -15.71
C GLN A 172 5.58 6.18 -17.14
N ILE A 173 4.63 5.26 -17.30
CA ILE A 173 4.04 4.99 -18.61
C ILE A 173 2.97 6.06 -18.86
N ILE A 174 3.33 7.09 -19.61
CA ILE A 174 2.42 8.18 -20.00
C ILE A 174 1.78 7.81 -21.34
N GLU A 175 0.57 7.27 -21.27
CA GLU A 175 -0.22 6.96 -22.46
C GLU A 175 -1.01 8.19 -22.92
N SER A 176 -0.86 8.57 -24.19
CA SER A 176 -1.52 9.76 -24.75
C SER A 176 -2.98 9.48 -25.12
N ASN A 177 -3.30 8.23 -25.44
CA ASN A 177 -4.66 7.81 -25.78
C ASN A 177 -5.43 7.39 -24.51
N PRO A 178 -6.55 8.06 -24.15
CA PRO A 178 -7.28 7.76 -22.91
C PRO A 178 -7.88 6.35 -22.91
N THR A 179 -8.31 5.82 -24.07
CA THR A 179 -8.85 4.47 -24.19
C THR A 179 -7.79 3.42 -23.90
N LYS A 180 -6.59 3.60 -24.46
CA LYS A 180 -5.45 2.70 -24.20
C LYS A 180 -4.98 2.81 -22.75
N ALA A 181 -4.96 4.01 -22.17
CA ALA A 181 -4.67 4.22 -20.76
C ALA A 181 -5.66 3.45 -19.86
N LEU A 182 -6.96 3.53 -20.15
CA LEU A 182 -7.98 2.77 -19.43
C LEU A 182 -7.77 1.26 -19.55
N GLN A 183 -7.47 0.75 -20.75
CA GLN A 183 -7.18 -0.68 -20.95
C GLN A 183 -6.00 -1.16 -20.11
N LEU A 184 -4.92 -0.36 -20.01
CA LEU A 184 -3.78 -0.67 -19.16
C LEU A 184 -4.16 -0.63 -17.67
N ILE A 185 -4.96 0.34 -17.25
CA ILE A 185 -5.44 0.46 -15.86
C ILE A 185 -6.34 -0.74 -15.47
N HIS A 186 -7.14 -1.26 -16.40
CA HIS A 186 -7.96 -2.47 -16.17
C HIS A 186 -7.14 -3.74 -15.94
N GLN A 187 -5.87 -3.76 -16.34
CA GLN A 187 -4.98 -4.89 -16.11
C GLN A 187 -4.32 -4.86 -14.73
N LEU A 188 -4.46 -3.74 -14.00
CA LEU A 188 -3.91 -3.61 -12.66
C LEU A 188 -4.66 -4.53 -11.68
N ARG A 189 -3.89 -5.13 -10.77
CA ARG A 189 -4.39 -6.04 -9.73
C ARG A 189 -4.19 -5.42 -8.35
N ILE A 190 -4.83 -6.03 -7.35
CA ILE A 190 -4.58 -5.70 -5.95
C ILE A 190 -3.09 -5.88 -5.67
N HIS A 191 -2.50 -4.91 -4.96
CA HIS A 191 -1.07 -4.76 -4.69
C HIS A 191 -0.18 -4.36 -5.87
N ASP A 192 -0.71 -4.09 -7.06
CA ASP A 192 0.08 -3.43 -8.09
C ASP A 192 0.32 -1.96 -7.71
N PHE A 193 1.49 -1.46 -8.10
CA PHE A 193 1.91 -0.08 -7.85
C PHE A 193 1.53 0.83 -9.02
N ALA A 194 1.18 2.07 -8.70
CA ALA A 194 0.84 3.09 -9.67
C ALA A 194 1.22 4.48 -9.16
N TRP A 195 1.42 5.40 -10.10
CA TRP A 195 1.54 6.82 -9.81
C TRP A 195 0.16 7.46 -9.80
N ILE A 196 -0.17 8.16 -8.72
CA ILE A 196 -1.49 8.75 -8.51
C ILE A 196 -1.39 10.27 -8.40
N LEU A 197 -2.22 10.97 -9.17
CA LEU A 197 -2.30 12.44 -9.13
C LEU A 197 -3.09 12.90 -7.90
N ARG A 198 -2.43 13.67 -7.03
CA ARG A 198 -3.05 14.29 -5.84
C ARG A 198 -3.75 15.60 -6.18
N SER A 199 -4.55 16.09 -5.23
CA SER A 199 -5.17 17.42 -5.31
C SER A 199 -4.12 18.54 -5.35
N SER A 200 -2.94 18.32 -4.76
CA SER A 200 -1.77 19.21 -4.86
C SER A 200 -1.17 19.28 -6.27
N ARG A 201 -1.69 18.50 -7.23
CA ARG A 201 -1.15 18.33 -8.60
C ARG A 201 0.19 17.61 -8.68
N GLU A 202 0.59 16.97 -7.59
CA GLU A 202 1.78 16.11 -7.55
C GLU A 202 1.41 14.66 -7.82
N TRP A 203 2.31 13.94 -8.48
CA TRP A 203 2.21 12.49 -8.66
C TRP A 203 2.90 11.80 -7.50
N THR A 204 2.17 10.92 -6.81
CA THR A 204 2.72 10.15 -5.68
C THR A 204 2.67 8.66 -5.95
N TYR A 205 3.69 7.96 -5.50
CA TYR A 205 3.76 6.51 -5.54
C TYR A 205 2.73 5.90 -4.57
N ALA A 206 1.93 4.97 -5.06
CA ALA A 206 0.84 4.36 -4.30
C ALA A 206 0.63 2.90 -4.70
N ILE A 207 -0.04 2.15 -3.84
CA ILE A 207 -0.37 0.74 -4.04
C ILE A 207 -1.89 0.55 -4.07
N ILE A 208 -2.37 -0.34 -4.94
CA ILE A 208 -3.80 -0.67 -5.01
C ILE A 208 -4.20 -1.48 -3.79
N ALA A 209 -5.20 -0.98 -3.05
CA ALA A 209 -5.77 -1.65 -1.88
C ALA A 209 -6.86 -2.65 -2.29
N ASP A 210 -7.86 -2.17 -3.03
CA ASP A 210 -9.01 -2.94 -3.49
C ASP A 210 -9.81 -2.21 -4.59
N PHE A 211 -10.85 -2.87 -5.08
CA PHE A 211 -11.82 -2.38 -6.06
C PHE A 211 -13.20 -2.30 -5.39
N PRO A 212 -13.51 -1.24 -4.62
CA PRO A 212 -14.72 -1.18 -3.81
C PRO A 212 -16.02 -1.26 -4.65
N VAL A 213 -15.96 -0.89 -5.93
CA VAL A 213 -17.06 -1.06 -6.88
C VAL A 213 -16.48 -1.59 -8.19
N GLU A 214 -16.87 -2.80 -8.58
CA GLU A 214 -16.33 -3.49 -9.77
C GLU A 214 -17.24 -3.38 -11.00
N SER A 215 -18.49 -2.97 -10.85
CA SER A 215 -19.47 -2.91 -11.95
C SER A 215 -20.27 -1.61 -12.00
N GLY A 216 -20.59 -1.14 -13.22
CA GLY A 216 -21.46 0.00 -13.48
C GLY A 216 -20.74 1.33 -13.71
N GLU A 217 -21.45 2.44 -13.62
CA GLU A 217 -20.88 3.79 -13.80
C GLU A 217 -20.04 4.26 -12.61
N GLU A 218 -20.14 3.54 -11.49
CA GLU A 218 -19.50 3.90 -10.22
C GLU A 218 -18.21 3.10 -9.95
N VAL A 219 -17.71 2.38 -10.96
CA VAL A 219 -16.47 1.63 -10.86
C VAL A 219 -15.35 2.51 -10.31
N SER A 220 -14.68 2.03 -9.27
CA SER A 220 -13.66 2.78 -8.56
C SER A 220 -12.56 1.90 -8.00
N ILE A 221 -11.37 2.49 -7.87
CA ILE A 221 -10.18 1.84 -7.30
C ILE A 221 -9.79 2.64 -6.06
N ARG A 222 -9.46 1.94 -4.97
CA ARG A 222 -8.87 2.56 -3.77
C ARG A 222 -7.37 2.29 -3.74
N PHE A 223 -6.61 3.34 -3.51
CA PHE A 223 -5.15 3.29 -3.36
C PHE A 223 -4.78 3.62 -1.92
N VAL A 224 -3.77 2.93 -1.38
CA VAL A 224 -3.05 3.38 -0.17
C VAL A 224 -1.96 4.34 -0.62
N ILE A 225 -2.01 5.57 -0.12
CA ILE A 225 -1.12 6.66 -0.55
C ILE A 225 0.01 6.93 0.45
N ASP A 226 -0.09 6.43 1.69
CA ASP A 226 0.94 6.60 2.70
C ASP A 226 1.10 5.39 3.62
N LYS A 227 2.18 5.41 4.42
CA LYS A 227 2.47 4.38 5.43
C LYS A 227 1.53 4.38 6.63
N PHE A 228 0.72 5.43 6.81
CA PHE A 228 -0.27 5.53 7.89
C PHE A 228 -1.62 4.94 7.48
N GLY A 229 -1.74 4.41 6.26
CA GLY A 229 -2.98 3.84 5.74
C GLY A 229 -3.96 4.88 5.20
N SER A 230 -3.53 6.12 4.95
CA SER A 230 -4.37 7.06 4.21
C SER A 230 -4.67 6.50 2.83
N THR A 231 -5.92 6.62 2.41
CA THR A 231 -6.39 6.09 1.14
C THR A 231 -6.97 7.15 0.22
N LYS A 232 -6.96 6.87 -1.08
CA LYS A 232 -7.62 7.67 -2.11
C LYS A 232 -8.45 6.78 -3.02
N THR A 233 -9.73 7.07 -3.13
CA THR A 233 -10.62 6.39 -4.06
C THR A 233 -10.79 7.21 -5.33
N LEU A 234 -10.56 6.59 -6.49
CA LEU A 234 -10.71 7.23 -7.80
C LEU A 234 -11.82 6.54 -8.59
N LYS A 235 -12.78 7.33 -9.07
CA LYS A 235 -13.84 6.87 -9.99
C LYS A 235 -13.30 6.69 -11.42
N MET A 236 -13.84 5.74 -12.17
CA MET A 236 -13.41 5.35 -13.52
C MET A 236 -13.24 6.53 -14.48
N LYS A 237 -14.16 7.50 -14.45
CA LYS A 237 -14.08 8.74 -15.25
C LYS A 237 -12.82 9.59 -15.03
N HIS A 238 -12.07 9.34 -13.97
CA HIS A 238 -10.83 10.04 -13.64
C HIS A 238 -9.57 9.19 -13.82
N TRP A 239 -9.70 7.90 -14.10
CA TRP A 239 -8.57 6.97 -14.14
C TRP A 239 -7.50 7.38 -15.15
N ALA A 240 -7.88 7.59 -16.42
CA ALA A 240 -6.94 7.98 -17.48
C ALA A 240 -6.17 9.27 -17.17
N LYS A 241 -6.73 10.17 -16.35
CA LYS A 241 -6.10 11.44 -15.98
C LYS A 241 -5.27 11.36 -14.71
N CYS A 242 -5.67 10.52 -13.76
CA CYS A 242 -5.15 10.53 -12.40
C CYS A 242 -4.30 9.30 -12.05
N ILE A 243 -4.19 8.31 -12.95
CA ILE A 243 -3.44 7.09 -12.73
C ILE A 243 -2.44 6.93 -13.88
N ARG A 244 -1.18 6.66 -13.54
CA ARG A 244 -0.13 6.26 -14.49
C ARG A 244 0.52 4.98 -13.99
N LEU A 245 0.80 4.05 -14.91
CA LEU A 245 1.47 2.80 -14.57
C LEU A 245 2.95 3.06 -14.29
N VAL A 246 3.55 2.24 -13.43
CA VAL A 246 4.99 2.26 -13.14
C VAL A 246 5.72 1.56 -14.27
N ASP A 247 6.71 2.23 -14.86
CA ASP A 247 7.62 1.60 -15.81
C ASP A 247 8.70 0.83 -15.05
N LYS A 248 8.83 -0.47 -15.33
CA LYS A 248 9.78 -1.38 -14.67
C LYS A 248 11.00 -1.71 -15.54
N SER A 249 11.14 -1.06 -16.69
CA SER A 249 12.22 -1.33 -17.65
C SER A 249 13.55 -0.62 -17.33
N HIS A 250 13.65 0.02 -16.16
CA HIS A 250 14.75 0.86 -15.73
C HIS A 250 15.22 0.49 -14.34
#